data_AF-X6L7U8-F1
#
_entry.id   AF-X6L7U8-F1
#
_cell.length_a   1.000
_cell.length_b   1.000
_cell.length_c   1.000
_cell.angle_alpha   90.00
_cell.angle_beta   90.00
_cell.angle_gamma   90.00
#
_symmetry.space_group_name_H-M   'P 1'
#
loop_
_entity.id
_entity.type
_entity.pdbx_description
1 polymer ?
#
loop_
_entity_poly.entity_id
_entity_poly.type
_entity_poly.pdbx_seq_one_letter_code
_entity_poly.pdbx_strand_id
1 'polypeptide(L)'
;DWILELNEEKQIKYLICLICKQIANHSLEITCPKHEKMDESTVVGKHCLQQFLDNNDNSCPINRHSGCQYRDNKPLRLQINNLSVTCPRQFQQDLGTTESGEERKTLIRPKCNFKGDMKELIEHLHNSCPLKLFTCWFCSFGCDHSCPKELLEEHLTSQKKYHFDLLVKHVESLQQKIQHSQVCYLCFRFTKITINEYI
;
A
#
# COMPACT_ATOMS: atom_id res chain seq x y z
N ASP A 1 6.81 -14.48 -10.43
CA ASP A 1 6.96 -13.02 -10.24
C ASP A 1 6.51 -12.36 -11.52
N TRP A 2 5.57 -11.42 -11.46
CA TRP A 2 4.93 -10.81 -12.63
C TRP A 2 5.89 -9.96 -13.48
N ILE A 3 6.97 -9.45 -12.87
CA ILE A 3 7.98 -8.65 -13.60
C ILE A 3 8.88 -9.56 -14.45
N LEU A 4 9.13 -10.81 -14.03
CA LEU A 4 9.94 -11.77 -14.78
C LEU A 4 9.22 -12.34 -16.02
N GLU A 5 7.91 -12.11 -16.18
CA GLU A 5 7.18 -12.62 -17.36
C GLU A 5 7.67 -11.99 -18.67
N LEU A 6 8.13 -10.73 -18.61
CA LEU A 6 8.47 -9.93 -19.78
C LEU A 6 9.92 -9.42 -19.78
N ASN A 7 10.74 -9.81 -18.79
CA ASN A 7 12.12 -9.34 -18.67
C ASN A 7 13.06 -10.46 -18.25
N GLU A 8 14.33 -10.36 -18.63
CA GLU A 8 15.35 -11.31 -18.23
C GLU A 8 15.76 -11.13 -16.77
N GLU A 9 15.93 -12.25 -16.05
CA GLU A 9 16.34 -12.24 -14.63
C GLU A 9 17.68 -11.49 -14.42
N LYS A 10 18.62 -11.62 -15.37
CA LYS A 10 19.92 -10.94 -15.32
C LYS A 10 19.79 -9.41 -15.36
N GLN A 11 18.79 -8.89 -16.09
CA GLN A 11 18.50 -7.45 -16.16
C GLN A 11 17.91 -6.95 -14.84
N ILE A 12 17.07 -7.77 -14.20
CA ILE A 12 16.33 -7.41 -12.99
C ILE A 12 17.20 -7.49 -11.74
N LYS A 13 18.14 -8.45 -11.67
CA LYS A 13 18.95 -8.73 -10.47
C LYS A 13 19.57 -7.47 -9.85
N TYR A 14 20.05 -6.55 -10.67
CA TYR A 14 20.72 -5.32 -10.22
C TYR A 14 19.74 -4.19 -9.85
N LEU A 15 18.44 -4.36 -10.12
CA LEU A 15 17.39 -3.37 -9.86
C LEU A 15 16.60 -3.67 -8.58
N ILE A 16 16.93 -4.76 -7.88
CA ILE A 16 16.26 -5.19 -6.66
C ILE A 16 16.73 -4.34 -5.48
N CYS A 17 15.78 -3.81 -4.73
CA CYS A 17 16.00 -3.10 -3.49
C CYS A 17 16.60 -4.05 -2.43
N LEU A 18 17.73 -3.67 -1.86
CA LEU A 18 18.40 -4.42 -0.79
C LEU A 18 17.53 -4.64 0.46
N ILE A 19 16.58 -3.74 0.74
CA ILE A 19 15.77 -3.75 1.96
C ILE A 19 14.53 -4.64 1.78
N CYS A 20 13.66 -4.32 0.82
CA CYS A 20 12.39 -5.02 0.64
C CYS A 20 12.45 -6.22 -0.32
N LYS A 21 13.59 -6.42 -0.99
CA LYS A 21 13.81 -7.50 -1.98
C LYS A 21 12.83 -7.48 -3.17
N GLN A 22 12.23 -6.32 -3.44
CA GLN A 22 11.40 -6.04 -4.63
C GLN A 22 12.12 -5.03 -5.55
N ILE A 23 11.62 -4.79 -6.76
CA ILE A 23 12.16 -3.74 -7.64
C ILE A 23 12.19 -2.39 -6.92
N ALA A 24 13.35 -1.73 -6.97
CA ALA A 24 13.59 -0.47 -6.27
C ALA A 24 12.89 0.71 -6.97
N ASN A 25 11.65 1.00 -6.59
CA ASN A 25 10.98 2.21 -7.05
C ASN A 25 11.69 3.47 -6.51
N HIS A 26 11.86 4.49 -7.36
CA HIS A 26 12.66 5.68 -7.06
C HIS A 26 14.01 5.30 -6.43
N SER A 27 14.78 4.49 -7.17
CA SER A 27 16.03 3.91 -6.69
C SER A 27 17.09 4.95 -6.35
N LEU A 28 17.86 4.63 -5.31
CA LEU A 28 19.09 5.28 -4.90
C LEU A 28 20.20 4.23 -4.85
N GLU A 29 21.43 4.68 -5.03
CA GLU A 29 22.63 3.86 -4.94
C GLU A 29 23.43 4.24 -3.70
N ILE A 30 23.96 3.23 -2.99
CA ILE A 30 24.87 3.45 -1.86
C ILE A 30 26.28 3.70 -2.40
N THR A 31 26.83 4.88 -2.11
CA THR A 31 28.09 5.35 -2.71
C THR A 31 29.18 5.70 -1.70
N CYS A 32 29.03 5.31 -0.43
CA CYS A 32 30.08 5.60 0.55
C CYS A 32 31.33 4.71 0.35
N PRO A 33 32.54 5.17 0.72
CA PRO A 33 33.80 4.44 0.46
C PRO A 33 33.84 3.02 1.02
N LYS A 34 33.07 2.74 2.08
CA LYS A 34 32.96 1.40 2.68
C LYS A 34 32.36 0.35 1.74
N HIS A 35 31.68 0.78 0.66
CA HIS A 35 31.01 -0.10 -0.29
C HIS A 35 31.47 0.13 -1.74
N GLU A 36 32.53 0.90 -1.97
CA GLU A 36 33.03 1.24 -3.31
C GLU A 36 33.51 0.01 -4.10
N LYS A 37 33.94 -1.06 -3.40
CA LYS A 37 34.46 -2.30 -3.99
C LYS A 37 33.48 -3.48 -3.90
N MET A 38 32.21 -3.25 -3.58
CA MET A 38 31.24 -4.33 -3.56
C MET A 38 30.78 -4.64 -4.98
N ASP A 39 30.90 -5.91 -5.38
CA ASP A 39 30.36 -6.43 -6.65
C ASP A 39 28.83 -6.66 -6.57
N GLU A 40 28.25 -6.59 -5.37
CA GLU A 40 26.82 -6.78 -5.12
C GLU A 40 26.01 -5.50 -5.38
N SER A 41 24.73 -5.65 -5.74
CA SER A 41 23.84 -4.51 -5.99
C SER A 41 23.70 -3.65 -4.73
N THR A 42 24.05 -2.36 -4.84
CA THR A 42 23.93 -1.36 -3.77
C THR A 42 22.65 -0.54 -3.85
N VAL A 43 21.64 -1.07 -4.57
CA VAL A 43 20.41 -0.36 -4.89
C VAL A 43 19.39 -0.45 -3.76
N VAL A 44 18.81 0.69 -3.40
CA VAL A 44 17.74 0.80 -2.40
C VAL A 44 16.61 1.67 -2.94
N GLY A 45 15.36 1.32 -2.66
CA GLY A 45 14.23 2.20 -2.93
C GLY A 45 14.22 3.38 -1.95
N LYS A 46 13.99 4.60 -2.41
CA LYS A 46 14.02 5.81 -1.56
C LYS A 46 13.11 5.72 -0.34
N HIS A 47 11.89 5.24 -0.51
CA HIS A 47 10.94 5.09 0.60
C HIS A 47 11.37 4.01 1.59
N CYS A 48 11.84 2.87 1.09
CA CYS A 48 12.37 1.79 1.93
C CYS A 48 13.58 2.26 2.74
N LEU A 49 14.47 3.04 2.13
CA LEU A 49 15.62 3.61 2.82
C LEU A 49 15.18 4.56 3.93
N GLN A 50 14.24 5.47 3.65
CA GLN A 50 13.74 6.41 4.65
C GLN A 50 13.15 5.68 5.86
N GLN A 51 12.23 4.74 5.63
CA GLN A 51 11.65 3.94 6.70
C GLN A 51 12.69 3.13 7.47
N PHE A 52 13.71 2.61 6.78
CA PHE A 52 14.78 1.87 7.45
C PHE A 52 15.59 2.77 8.36
N LEU A 53 16.01 3.94 7.88
CA LEU A 53 16.82 4.88 8.66
C LEU A 53 16.07 5.40 9.89
N ASP A 54 14.78 5.72 9.74
CA ASP A 54 13.90 6.16 10.83
C ASP A 54 13.80 5.13 11.96
N ASN A 55 13.89 3.84 11.62
CA ASN A 55 13.77 2.72 12.57
C ASN A 55 15.11 2.16 13.07
N ASN A 56 16.24 2.61 12.53
CA ASN A 56 17.56 2.02 12.79
C ASN A 56 18.64 3.07 13.07
N ASP A 57 18.29 4.17 13.74
CA ASP A 57 19.23 5.22 14.18
C ASP A 57 20.13 5.76 13.04
N ASN A 58 19.57 5.91 11.84
CA ASN A 58 20.30 6.31 10.64
C ASN A 58 21.52 5.41 10.28
N SER A 59 21.48 4.14 10.71
CA SER A 59 22.49 3.14 10.35
C SER A 59 22.35 2.71 8.89
N CYS A 60 23.48 2.45 8.24
CA CYS A 60 23.50 1.90 6.89
C CYS A 60 22.79 0.52 6.81
N PRO A 61 22.01 0.24 5.74
CA PRO A 61 21.33 -1.05 5.53
C PRO A 61 22.24 -2.23 5.23
N ILE A 62 23.47 -2.00 4.77
CA ILE A 62 24.43 -3.08 4.45
C ILE A 62 25.21 -3.46 5.71
N ASN A 63 25.82 -2.48 6.37
CA ASN A 63 26.67 -2.66 7.54
C ASN A 63 26.31 -1.62 8.60
N ARG A 64 26.37 -1.97 9.90
CA ARG A 64 26.01 -1.04 10.98
C ARG A 64 27.02 0.10 11.16
N HIS A 65 26.97 1.11 10.31
CA HIS A 65 27.72 2.34 10.45
C HIS A 65 26.87 3.57 10.14
N SER A 66 27.22 4.70 10.75
CA SER A 66 26.61 6.00 10.48
C SER A 66 27.25 6.69 9.27
N GLY A 67 26.61 7.78 8.81
CA GLY A 67 27.19 8.67 7.79
C GLY A 67 27.28 8.04 6.39
N CYS A 68 26.41 7.08 6.07
CA CYS A 68 26.36 6.50 4.75
C CYS A 68 25.91 7.52 3.70
N GLN A 69 26.46 7.40 2.49
CA GLN A 69 26.15 8.28 1.37
C GLN A 69 25.24 7.56 0.38
N TYR A 70 24.28 8.29 -0.14
CA TYR A 70 23.29 7.80 -1.09
C TYR A 70 23.18 8.79 -2.24
N ARG A 71 23.15 8.28 -3.48
CA ARG A 71 23.08 9.10 -4.69
C ARG A 71 21.91 8.67 -5.55
N ASP A 72 21.26 9.66 -6.17
CA ASP A 72 20.31 9.39 -7.26
C ASP A 72 21.06 8.92 -8.51
N ASN A 73 20.73 7.72 -8.98
CA ASN A 73 21.29 7.14 -10.20
C ASN A 73 20.24 7.22 -11.32
N LYS A 74 20.29 8.31 -12.09
CA LYS A 74 19.32 8.57 -13.18
C LYS A 74 19.28 7.44 -14.23
N PRO A 75 20.43 6.92 -14.74
CA PRO A 75 20.42 5.78 -15.66
C PRO A 75 19.70 4.56 -15.09
N LEU A 76 19.99 4.19 -13.83
CA LEU A 76 19.34 3.06 -13.16
C LEU A 76 17.83 3.26 -13.04
N ARG A 77 17.39 4.48 -12.68
CA ARG A 77 15.97 4.83 -12.62
C ARG A 77 15.28 4.71 -13.98
N LEU A 78 15.95 5.12 -15.06
CA LEU A 78 15.42 4.96 -16.42
C LEU A 78 15.31 3.49 -16.80
N GLN A 79 16.27 2.65 -16.42
CA GLN A 79 16.18 1.20 -16.64
C GLN A 79 14.98 0.59 -15.93
N ILE A 80 14.74 0.95 -14.66
CA ILE A 80 13.55 0.51 -13.91
C ILE A 80 12.27 0.97 -14.58
N ASN A 81 12.21 2.25 -14.97
CA ASN A 81 11.02 2.84 -15.61
C ASN A 81 10.66 2.17 -16.94
N ASN A 82 11.65 1.63 -17.65
CA ASN A 82 11.50 0.99 -18.96
C ASN A 82 11.36 -0.54 -18.86
N LEU A 83 11.28 -1.12 -17.65
CA LEU A 83 10.94 -2.53 -17.50
C LEU A 83 9.57 -2.79 -18.11
N SER A 84 9.48 -3.79 -18.99
CA SER A 84 8.21 -4.21 -19.58
C SER A 84 7.41 -4.98 -18.53
N VAL A 85 6.16 -4.62 -18.30
CA VAL A 85 5.36 -5.26 -17.25
C VAL A 85 3.95 -5.60 -17.70
N THR A 86 3.43 -6.69 -17.15
CA THR A 86 2.01 -7.03 -17.19
C THR A 86 1.29 -6.33 -16.03
N CYS A 87 -0.03 -6.19 -16.12
CA CYS A 87 -0.80 -5.69 -14.98
C CYS A 87 -0.72 -6.69 -13.81
N PRO A 88 -0.31 -6.29 -12.59
CA PRO A 88 -0.22 -7.20 -11.46
C PRO A 88 -1.59 -7.75 -11.04
N ARG A 89 -2.67 -7.00 -11.25
CA ARG A 89 -4.05 -7.49 -11.02
C ARG A 89 -4.44 -8.58 -12.03
N GLN A 90 -3.96 -8.46 -13.27
CA GLN A 90 -4.16 -9.49 -14.30
C GLN A 90 -3.38 -10.75 -13.94
N PHE A 91 -2.09 -10.61 -13.60
CA PHE A 91 -1.25 -11.72 -13.18
C PHE A 91 -1.87 -12.52 -12.02
N GLN A 92 -2.39 -11.82 -11.00
CA GLN A 92 -3.10 -12.47 -9.89
C GLN A 92 -4.36 -13.22 -10.33
N GLN A 93 -5.14 -12.65 -11.25
CA GLN A 93 -6.32 -13.32 -11.80
C GLN A 93 -5.94 -14.57 -12.59
N ASP A 94 -4.89 -14.49 -13.40
CA ASP A 94 -4.42 -15.59 -14.24
C ASP A 94 -3.95 -16.78 -13.38
N LEU A 95 -3.21 -16.51 -12.27
CA LEU A 95 -2.84 -17.53 -11.28
C LEU A 95 -4.06 -18.22 -10.63
N GLY A 96 -5.11 -17.46 -10.31
CA GLY A 96 -6.32 -17.99 -9.69
C GLY A 96 -7.23 -18.78 -10.64
N THR A 97 -7.02 -18.67 -11.96
CA THR A 97 -7.85 -19.36 -12.96
C THR A 97 -7.36 -20.78 -13.23
N THR A 98 -6.11 -21.10 -12.90
CA THR A 98 -5.51 -22.44 -13.11
C THR A 98 -5.92 -23.50 -12.09
N GLU A 99 -6.51 -23.13 -10.95
CA GLU A 99 -6.80 -24.08 -9.84
C GLU A 99 -8.29 -24.41 -9.64
N SER A 100 -9.21 -23.67 -10.26
CA SER A 100 -10.66 -23.84 -10.05
C SER A 100 -11.37 -24.15 -11.37
N GLY A 101 -11.45 -25.44 -11.70
CA GLY A 101 -12.34 -25.98 -12.73
C GLY A 101 -13.83 -25.92 -12.34
N GLU A 102 -14.28 -24.84 -11.70
CA GLU A 102 -15.70 -24.59 -11.46
C GLU A 102 -16.19 -23.55 -12.46
N GLU A 103 -17.02 -24.01 -13.39
CA GLU A 103 -17.89 -23.22 -14.27
C GLU A 103 -18.89 -22.40 -13.44
N ARG A 104 -18.41 -21.36 -12.74
CA ARG A 104 -19.28 -20.35 -12.16
C ARG A 104 -19.69 -19.38 -13.25
N LYS A 105 -20.89 -19.64 -13.80
CA LYS A 105 -21.81 -18.72 -14.49
C LYS A 105 -21.15 -17.48 -15.11
N THR A 106 -21.06 -17.48 -16.43
CA THR A 106 -21.11 -16.39 -17.43
C THR A 106 -21.36 -14.93 -16.97
N LEU A 107 -20.72 -14.48 -15.92
CA LEU A 107 -20.40 -13.07 -15.73
C LEU A 107 -19.12 -12.84 -16.51
N ILE A 108 -19.19 -12.00 -17.54
CA ILE A 108 -18.02 -11.54 -18.29
C ILE A 108 -17.09 -10.90 -17.27
N ARG A 109 -16.13 -11.66 -16.72
CA ARG A 109 -15.12 -11.09 -15.84
C ARG A 109 -14.37 -10.06 -16.68
N PRO A 110 -14.28 -8.79 -16.22
CA PRO A 110 -13.47 -7.82 -16.92
C PRO A 110 -12.07 -8.42 -17.07
N LYS A 111 -11.51 -8.33 -18.28
CA LYS A 111 -10.15 -8.76 -18.55
C LYS A 111 -9.28 -7.52 -18.67
N CYS A 112 -8.09 -7.58 -18.09
CA CYS A 112 -7.03 -6.64 -18.40
C CYS A 112 -6.05 -7.30 -19.37
N ASN A 113 -5.52 -6.52 -20.29
CA ASN A 113 -4.51 -6.94 -21.26
C ASN A 113 -3.34 -5.94 -21.31
N PHE A 114 -3.17 -5.17 -20.23
CA PHE A 114 -2.13 -4.15 -20.16
C PHE A 114 -0.75 -4.81 -20.19
N LYS A 115 0.05 -4.37 -21.16
CA LYS A 115 1.47 -4.63 -21.30
C LYS A 115 2.12 -3.33 -21.69
N GLY A 116 3.05 -2.84 -20.89
CA GLY A 116 3.66 -1.53 -21.09
C GLY A 116 4.85 -1.31 -20.17
N ASP A 117 5.32 -0.08 -20.11
CA ASP A 117 6.46 0.28 -19.27
C ASP A 117 6.07 0.41 -17.80
N MET A 118 6.99 0.08 -16.88
CA MET A 118 6.78 0.22 -15.44
C MET A 118 6.37 1.65 -15.03
N LYS A 119 6.87 2.68 -15.73
CA LYS A 119 6.46 4.09 -15.49
C LYS A 119 4.97 4.36 -15.72
N GLU A 120 4.34 3.62 -16.64
CA GLU A 120 2.93 3.78 -17.04
C GLU A 120 1.99 2.96 -16.14
N LEU A 121 2.55 1.98 -15.43
CA LEU A 121 1.79 1.04 -14.62
C LEU A 121 0.96 1.73 -13.52
N ILE A 122 1.51 2.74 -12.85
CA ILE A 122 0.79 3.44 -11.77
C ILE A 122 -0.44 4.17 -12.31
N GLU A 123 -0.28 4.88 -13.42
CA GLU A 123 -1.39 5.53 -14.10
C GLU A 123 -2.44 4.50 -14.54
N HIS A 124 -2.01 3.37 -15.09
CA HIS A 124 -2.91 2.28 -15.44
C HIS A 124 -3.70 1.78 -14.23
N LEU A 125 -3.03 1.39 -13.15
CA LEU A 125 -3.65 0.82 -11.94
C LEU A 125 -4.68 1.77 -11.31
N HIS A 126 -4.46 3.08 -11.42
CA HIS A 126 -5.32 4.10 -10.83
C HIS A 126 -6.47 4.50 -11.74
N ASN A 127 -6.24 4.64 -13.05
CA ASN A 127 -7.16 5.34 -13.93
C ASN A 127 -7.81 4.47 -15.00
N SER A 128 -7.10 3.48 -15.54
CA SER A 128 -7.57 2.73 -16.72
C SER A 128 -7.71 1.22 -16.50
N CYS A 129 -7.24 0.69 -15.37
CA CYS A 129 -7.29 -0.74 -15.10
C CYS A 129 -8.73 -1.22 -14.88
N PRO A 130 -9.27 -2.10 -15.74
CA PRO A 130 -10.64 -2.60 -15.61
C PRO A 130 -10.81 -3.55 -14.42
N LEU A 131 -9.71 -4.04 -13.85
CA LEU A 131 -9.68 -4.87 -12.65
C LEU A 131 -9.62 -4.05 -11.36
N LYS A 132 -9.72 -2.71 -11.46
CA LYS A 132 -9.74 -1.85 -10.29
C LYS A 132 -11.02 -2.10 -9.49
N LEU A 133 -10.84 -2.53 -8.25
CA LEU A 133 -11.92 -2.60 -7.28
C LEU A 133 -12.06 -1.26 -6.56
N PHE A 134 -13.30 -0.90 -6.28
CA PHE A 134 -13.68 0.26 -5.50
C PHE A 134 -14.19 -0.22 -4.15
N THR A 135 -13.62 0.33 -3.08
CA THR A 135 -14.10 0.11 -1.72
C THR A 135 -15.48 0.74 -1.56
N CYS A 136 -16.36 0.06 -0.83
CA CYS A 136 -17.65 0.61 -0.44
C CYS A 136 -17.48 1.96 0.28
N TRP A 137 -18.39 2.91 0.03
CA TRP A 137 -18.38 4.23 0.68
C TRP A 137 -18.55 4.15 2.20
N PHE A 138 -19.06 3.02 2.71
CA PHE A 138 -19.25 2.78 4.13
C PHE A 138 -18.07 2.05 4.80
N CYS A 139 -16.90 1.98 4.16
CA CYS A 139 -15.74 1.27 4.73
C CYS A 139 -15.22 1.87 6.03
N SER A 140 -15.29 3.19 6.19
CA SER A 140 -14.96 3.88 7.44
C SER A 140 -15.89 3.51 8.60
N PHE A 141 -17.08 2.99 8.31
CA PHE A 141 -18.06 2.55 9.30
C PHE A 141 -18.05 1.03 9.53
N GLY A 142 -17.29 0.27 8.72
CA GLY A 142 -17.10 -1.18 8.89
C GLY A 142 -17.54 -2.06 7.72
N CYS A 143 -17.95 -1.50 6.57
CA CYS A 143 -18.20 -2.29 5.37
C CYS A 143 -16.89 -2.54 4.59
N ASP A 144 -16.35 -3.76 4.66
CA ASP A 144 -15.11 -4.15 3.99
C ASP A 144 -15.29 -4.57 2.51
N HIS A 145 -16.50 -4.42 1.97
CA HIS A 145 -16.80 -4.81 0.61
C HIS A 145 -16.03 -3.99 -0.42
N SER A 146 -15.48 -4.66 -1.43
CA SER A 146 -14.83 -4.06 -2.58
C SER A 146 -15.30 -4.76 -3.85
N CYS A 147 -15.71 -3.98 -4.85
CA CYS A 147 -16.24 -4.52 -6.10
C CYS A 147 -15.85 -3.66 -7.30
N PRO A 148 -15.97 -4.17 -8.55
CA PRO A 148 -15.88 -3.34 -9.74
C PRO A 148 -16.84 -2.16 -9.69
N LYS A 149 -16.50 -1.09 -10.42
CA LYS A 149 -17.27 0.16 -10.41
C LYS A 149 -18.73 -0.07 -10.82
N GLU A 150 -18.95 -0.97 -11.77
CA GLU A 150 -20.25 -1.29 -12.36
C GLU A 150 -21.17 -1.98 -11.36
N LEU A 151 -20.61 -2.72 -10.39
CA LEU A 151 -21.37 -3.42 -9.35
C LEU A 151 -21.55 -2.59 -8.07
N LEU A 152 -20.88 -1.44 -7.98
CA LEU A 152 -20.88 -0.63 -6.77
C LEU A 152 -22.28 -0.08 -6.46
N GLU A 153 -23.02 0.39 -7.45
CA GLU A 153 -24.39 0.89 -7.25
C GLU A 153 -25.35 -0.22 -6.81
N GLU A 154 -25.22 -1.42 -7.38
CA GLU A 154 -26.01 -2.59 -6.99
C GLU A 154 -25.72 -2.99 -5.54
N HIS A 155 -24.43 -3.04 -5.16
CA HIS A 155 -24.01 -3.29 -3.79
C HIS A 155 -24.60 -2.25 -2.82
N LEU A 156 -24.45 -0.96 -3.12
CA LEU A 156 -24.97 0.13 -2.28
C LEU A 156 -26.49 0.05 -2.10
N THR A 157 -27.21 -0.31 -3.16
CA THR A 157 -28.67 -0.40 -3.17
C THR A 157 -29.16 -1.64 -2.42
N SER A 158 -28.57 -2.81 -2.68
CA SER A 158 -28.92 -4.08 -2.05
C SER A 158 -28.60 -4.10 -0.56
N GLN A 159 -27.50 -3.46 -0.15
CA GLN A 159 -27.03 -3.42 1.23
C GLN A 159 -27.45 -2.17 2.01
N LYS A 160 -28.44 -1.41 1.51
CA LYS A 160 -28.87 -0.13 2.13
C LYS A 160 -29.19 -0.24 3.63
N LYS A 161 -29.86 -1.34 4.05
CA LYS A 161 -30.22 -1.56 5.46
C LYS A 161 -28.97 -1.81 6.30
N TYR A 162 -28.10 -2.69 5.84
CA TYR A 162 -26.83 -2.97 6.49
C TYR A 162 -25.99 -1.69 6.66
N HIS A 163 -25.87 -0.89 5.59
CA HIS A 163 -25.16 0.39 5.64
C HIS A 163 -25.81 1.39 6.62
N PHE A 164 -27.14 1.44 6.68
CA PHE A 164 -27.86 2.25 7.67
C PHE A 164 -27.59 1.79 9.11
N ASP A 165 -27.61 0.49 9.37
CA ASP A 165 -27.33 -0.08 10.69
C ASP A 165 -25.88 0.24 11.14
N LEU A 166 -24.91 0.23 10.23
CA LEU A 166 -23.54 0.69 10.51
C LEU A 166 -23.49 2.16 10.94
N LEU A 167 -24.24 3.03 10.26
CA LEU A 167 -24.33 4.46 10.63
C LEU A 167 -24.97 4.64 12.00
N VAL A 168 -26.08 3.95 12.28
CA VAL A 168 -26.76 4.02 13.58
C VAL A 168 -25.80 3.60 14.70
N LYS A 169 -25.14 2.45 14.55
CA LYS A 169 -24.14 1.96 15.51
C LYS A 169 -23.00 2.97 15.72
N HIS A 170 -22.56 3.63 14.65
CA HIS A 170 -21.51 4.64 14.74
C HIS A 170 -21.99 5.87 15.54
N VAL A 171 -23.21 6.35 15.27
CA VAL A 171 -23.82 7.48 15.99
C VAL A 171 -24.00 7.15 17.48
N GLU A 172 -24.52 5.97 17.80
CA GLU A 172 -24.65 5.51 19.19
C GLU A 172 -23.30 5.47 19.91
N SER A 173 -22.26 4.95 19.25
CA SER A 173 -20.90 4.93 19.81
C SER A 173 -20.36 6.35 20.06
N LEU A 174 -20.62 7.30 19.16
CA LEU A 174 -20.25 8.70 19.37
C LEU A 174 -21.01 9.33 20.54
N GLN A 175 -22.32 9.09 20.64
CA GLN A 175 -23.14 9.59 21.75
C GLN A 175 -22.63 9.06 23.10
N GLN A 176 -22.31 7.77 23.19
CA GLN A 176 -21.71 7.16 24.39
C GLN A 176 -20.38 7.80 24.75
N LYS A 177 -19.49 8.03 23.77
CA LYS A 177 -18.19 8.69 24.00
C LYS A 177 -18.36 10.13 24.48
N ILE A 178 -19.33 10.88 23.92
CA ILE A 178 -19.63 12.24 24.35
C ILE A 178 -20.16 12.26 25.77
N GLN A 179 -21.14 11.39 26.10
CA GLN A 179 -21.68 11.27 27.46
C GLN A 179 -20.59 10.92 28.46
N HIS A 180 -19.75 9.92 28.14
CA HIS A 180 -18.64 9.53 29.00
C HIS A 180 -17.63 10.69 29.20
N SER A 181 -17.31 11.44 28.15
CA SER A 181 -16.43 12.61 28.23
C SER A 181 -17.03 13.72 29.10
N GLN A 182 -18.34 13.99 28.97
CA GLN A 182 -19.06 14.98 29.78
C GLN A 182 -19.08 14.59 31.27
N VAL A 183 -19.35 13.32 31.58
CA VAL A 183 -19.29 12.79 32.96
C VAL A 183 -17.87 12.91 33.53
N CYS A 184 -16.86 12.56 32.74
CA CYS A 184 -15.46 12.68 33.15
C CYS A 184 -15.08 14.15 33.44
N TYR A 185 -15.47 15.09 32.56
CA TYR A 185 -15.22 16.53 32.76
C TYR A 185 -15.90 17.08 34.02
N LEU A 186 -17.15 16.68 34.28
CA LEU A 186 -17.85 17.05 35.51
C LEU A 186 -17.15 16.48 36.74
N CYS A 187 -16.75 15.21 36.72
CA CYS A 187 -16.02 14.59 37.83
C CYS A 187 -14.67 15.29 38.11
N PHE A 188 -13.92 15.65 37.06
CA PHE A 188 -12.68 16.44 37.17
C PHE A 188 -12.92 17.87 37.72
N ARG A 189 -14.04 18.51 37.37
CA ARG A 189 -14.41 19.81 37.96
C ARG A 189 -14.78 19.69 39.43
N PHE A 190 -15.58 18.69 39.80
CA PHE A 190 -16.00 18.48 41.20
C PHE A 190 -14.83 18.18 42.13
N THR A 191 -13.87 17.37 41.68
CA THR A 191 -12.63 17.09 42.45
C THR A 191 -11.73 18.32 42.59
N LYS A 192 -11.65 19.19 41.57
CA LYS A 192 -10.94 20.47 41.70
C LYS A 192 -11.59 21.45 42.68
N ILE A 193 -12.92 21.52 42.72
CA ILE A 193 -13.63 22.41 43.65
C ILE A 193 -13.43 21.92 45.09
N THR A 194 -13.57 20.63 45.35
CA THR A 194 -13.40 20.05 46.69
C THR A 194 -11.97 20.16 47.21
N ILE A 195 -10.93 20.09 46.36
CA ILE A 195 -9.55 20.31 46.82
C ILE A 195 -9.30 21.78 47.17
N ASN A 196 -9.88 22.74 46.43
CA ASN A 196 -9.74 24.17 46.71
C ASN A 196 -10.51 24.65 47.96
N GLU A 197 -11.46 23.87 48.48
CA GLU A 197 -12.14 24.17 49.75
C GLU A 197 -11.38 23.65 50.99
N TYR A 198 -10.31 22.87 50.79
CA TYR A 198 -9.51 22.26 51.85
C TYR A 198 -8.04 22.73 51.90
N ILE A 199 -7.69 23.79 51.15
CA ILE A 199 -6.40 24.52 51.22
C ILE A 199 -6.71 25.97 51.60
#